data_AF-A0A812NAE3-F1
#
_entry.id   AF-A0A812NAE3-F1
#
_cell.length_a   1.000
_cell.length_b   1.000
_cell.length_c   1.000
_cell.angle_alpha   90.00
_cell.angle_beta   90.00
_cell.angle_gamma   90.00
#
_symmetry.space_group_name_H-M   'P 1'
#
loop_
_entity.id
_entity.type
_entity.pdbx_description
1 polymer ?
#
loop_
_entity_poly.entity_id
_entity_poly.type
_entity_poly.pdbx_seq_one_letter_code
_entity_poly.pdbx_strand_id
1 'polypeptide(L)'
;MPKKVSQLFPASQRSSSPPQAMLQISMRVQLLAVLCHGLPSLPDFLEVSEDLLEWKKWKQEFAEYQFPTVQPPEKMLPTTDQLAALPPPEARARFNYYFAVGAILYFGTQVIGCAIFWCGGWDKRWKTLPTSEPATDGGDESSAPLLSIRVEKYLAGTVCALSMGACFAVVTFSLMTGRLSKRTGLDWELYMILFGASCLWSLVQAVLRVCIFREGLPPLFFVSSTLTILPIVGDSCDTLRDIIFGGLCFMSDNMWLKGLGILSWVHVVGLHVYFMVKGGRFTGFLAGSYLSVLSLPPVRVGEPKRMLMRLVFLQVTPTRRQMLVVEQIPQALFAIVFLLFEGGALFVAIVNGFLPVMQVCLCLMLYEPVRESYTRPLLKDDLAISKPALDAEKICFGGRMTHASAECVVSFPGKFSRAWKLCTGGHHRMSVACVFLPNEKDGFGKHSEPCMCGQLYGWRDAKEFGYKEVEWSEWEDNGRRPKWGCKWFEGWRINVEQAHASNQRLIAYFFPDEVNVEGGEVDWNELATAELWNGKGLGGSQKGEVAWLKKNKYEFERRDVRELFEELDGFLG
;
A
#
# COMPACT_ATOMS: atom_id res chain seq x y z
N MET A 1 -7.47 8.63 71.78
CA MET A 1 -6.60 7.69 71.04
C MET A 1 -6.69 7.99 69.55
N PRO A 2 -5.59 8.40 68.92
CA PRO A 2 -5.28 7.93 67.57
C PRO A 2 -3.88 7.30 67.57
N LYS A 3 -3.73 6.12 66.96
CA LYS A 3 -2.41 5.51 66.72
C LYS A 3 -2.01 5.72 65.26
N LYS A 4 -0.83 6.33 65.10
CA LYS A 4 -0.06 6.48 63.87
C LYS A 4 0.14 5.13 63.20
N VAL A 5 -0.18 5.05 61.90
CA VAL A 5 0.36 4.06 60.98
C VAL A 5 1.07 4.83 59.88
N SER A 6 2.30 5.24 60.19
CA SER A 6 3.20 5.91 59.26
C SER A 6 4.62 5.45 59.58
N GLN A 7 4.93 4.19 59.30
CA GLN A 7 6.27 3.61 59.28
C GLN A 7 6.14 2.14 58.89
N LEU A 8 6.09 1.84 57.59
CA LEU A 8 6.25 0.46 57.09
C LEU A 8 6.50 0.43 55.56
N PHE A 9 7.42 1.26 55.04
CA PHE A 9 8.09 0.97 53.76
C PHE A 9 9.43 1.69 53.74
N PRO A 10 10.58 1.00 53.70
CA PRO A 10 11.83 1.65 53.35
C PRO A 10 11.76 2.08 51.88
N ALA A 11 12.25 3.28 51.59
CA ALA A 11 12.47 3.75 50.23
C ALA A 11 13.53 2.86 49.56
N SER A 12 13.10 1.74 48.97
CA SER A 12 13.92 0.98 48.03
C SER A 12 14.08 1.85 46.78
N GLN A 13 15.32 2.17 46.44
CA GLN A 13 15.71 2.77 45.18
C GLN A 13 14.93 2.14 44.02
N ARG A 14 14.04 2.92 43.39
CA ARG A 14 13.46 2.56 42.09
C ARG A 14 14.56 2.77 41.05
N SER A 15 15.47 1.82 40.91
CA SER A 15 16.17 1.64 39.64
C SER A 15 15.11 1.18 38.65
N SER A 16 14.83 2.00 37.63
CA SER A 16 14.01 1.59 36.49
C SER A 16 14.48 0.20 36.01
N SER A 17 13.58 -0.78 35.99
CA SER A 17 13.94 -2.12 35.55
C SER A 17 14.43 -2.07 34.08
N PRO A 18 15.59 -2.66 33.73
CA PRO A 18 16.20 -2.62 32.40
C PRO A 18 15.32 -3.00 31.18
N PRO A 19 14.27 -3.86 31.30
CA PRO A 19 13.45 -4.24 30.13
C PRO A 19 12.76 -3.05 29.45
N GLN A 20 12.39 -2.00 30.20
CA GLN A 20 11.71 -0.82 29.64
C GLN A 20 12.66 0.07 28.83
N ALA A 21 13.91 0.25 29.28
CA ALA A 21 14.90 1.06 28.56
C ALA A 21 15.29 0.41 27.21
N MET A 22 15.39 -0.92 27.17
CA MET A 22 15.74 -1.67 25.96
C MET A 22 14.58 -1.75 24.95
N LEU A 23 13.33 -1.86 25.41
CA LEU A 23 12.16 -1.75 24.53
C LEU A 23 12.10 -0.36 23.88
N GLN A 24 12.43 0.70 24.64
CA GLN A 24 12.54 2.05 24.10
C GLN A 24 13.70 2.22 23.11
N ILE A 25 14.87 1.63 23.36
CA ILE A 25 16.01 1.70 22.43
C ILE A 25 15.71 0.94 21.13
N SER A 26 15.16 -0.27 21.20
CA SER A 26 14.81 -1.05 20.00
C SER A 26 13.73 -0.36 19.17
N MET A 27 12.68 0.17 19.82
CA MET A 27 11.64 0.93 19.13
C MET A 27 12.20 2.21 18.51
N ARG A 28 13.10 2.92 19.19
CA ARG A 28 13.72 4.15 18.67
C ARG A 28 14.69 3.88 17.52
N VAL A 29 15.48 2.82 17.56
CA VAL A 29 16.39 2.43 16.46
C VAL A 29 15.62 1.97 15.23
N GLN A 30 14.52 1.25 15.41
CA GLN A 30 13.65 0.84 14.31
C GLN A 30 12.86 2.04 13.74
N LEU A 31 12.39 2.94 14.59
CA LEU A 31 11.78 4.21 14.18
C LEU A 31 12.80 5.10 13.45
N LEU A 32 14.05 5.20 13.92
CA LEU A 32 15.13 5.90 13.21
C LEU A 32 15.49 5.23 11.89
N ALA A 33 15.54 3.90 11.80
CA ALA A 33 15.84 3.20 10.54
C ALA A 33 14.75 3.46 9.48
N VAL A 34 13.49 3.52 9.91
CA VAL A 34 12.34 3.86 9.08
C VAL A 34 12.32 5.35 8.71
N LEU A 35 12.63 6.26 9.65
CA LEU A 35 12.57 7.71 9.46
C LEU A 35 13.81 8.30 8.76
N CYS A 36 15.01 7.81 9.05
CA CYS A 36 16.27 8.39 8.58
C CYS A 36 16.70 7.93 7.18
N HIS A 37 16.14 6.83 6.65
CA HIS A 37 16.52 6.31 5.33
C HIS A 37 15.39 6.29 4.29
N GLY A 38 14.13 6.53 4.70
CA GLY A 38 12.95 6.47 3.83
C GLY A 38 12.50 7.79 3.19
N LEU A 39 13.00 8.95 3.64
CA LEU A 39 12.47 10.26 3.24
C LEU A 39 13.57 11.19 2.69
N PRO A 40 13.72 11.35 1.36
CA PRO A 40 14.73 12.21 0.75
C PRO A 40 14.40 13.72 0.79
N SER A 41 13.75 14.18 1.85
CA SER A 41 13.52 15.60 2.14
C SER A 41 13.66 15.79 3.64
N LEU A 42 14.89 15.60 4.10
CA LEU A 42 15.29 15.67 5.50
C LEU A 42 15.96 16.99 5.94
N PRO A 43 16.34 18.00 5.11
CA PRO A 43 16.96 19.21 5.67
C PRO A 43 16.06 19.91 6.71
N ASP A 44 14.78 20.09 6.40
CA ASP A 44 13.85 20.83 7.26
C ASP A 44 13.34 20.00 8.46
N PHE A 45 13.35 18.66 8.36
CA PHE A 45 13.00 17.78 9.48
C PHE A 45 14.21 17.46 10.36
N LEU A 46 15.43 17.51 9.81
CA LEU A 46 16.68 17.34 10.55
C LEU A 46 16.96 18.54 11.47
N GLU A 47 16.66 19.77 11.04
CA GLU A 47 16.81 20.95 11.92
C GLU A 47 15.93 20.84 13.17
N VAL A 48 14.71 20.30 13.06
CA VAL A 48 13.84 20.06 14.22
C VAL A 48 14.28 18.84 15.04
N SER A 49 15.07 17.92 14.45
CA SER A 49 15.49 16.67 15.10
C SER A 49 16.89 16.71 15.71
N GLU A 50 17.80 17.61 15.29
CA GLU A 50 19.11 17.76 15.92
C GLU A 50 18.97 18.11 17.41
N ASP A 51 17.94 18.90 17.76
CA ASP A 51 17.60 19.25 19.15
C ASP A 51 16.82 18.13 19.88
N LEU A 52 16.06 17.28 19.17
CA LEU A 52 15.26 16.20 19.76
C LEU A 52 16.03 14.87 19.92
N LEU A 53 17.14 14.64 19.21
CA LEU A 53 17.78 13.32 19.12
C LEU A 53 19.17 13.20 19.76
N GLU A 54 19.77 14.26 20.31
CA GLU A 54 21.14 14.22 20.88
C GLU A 54 22.13 13.39 20.02
N TRP A 55 22.04 13.46 18.67
CA TRP A 55 22.74 12.54 17.77
C TRP A 55 24.27 12.53 17.98
N LYS A 56 24.83 13.69 18.34
CA LYS A 56 26.26 13.83 18.71
C LYS A 56 26.63 12.99 19.93
N LYS A 57 25.76 12.94 20.95
CA LYS A 57 25.94 12.14 22.15
C LYS A 57 25.84 10.65 21.84
N TRP A 58 24.88 10.26 21.01
CA TRP A 58 24.76 8.88 20.52
C TRP A 58 26.00 8.43 19.75
N LYS A 59 26.51 9.26 18.84
CA LYS A 59 27.75 8.96 18.09
C LYS A 59 28.94 8.74 19.03
N GLN A 60 29.00 9.48 20.13
CA GLN A 60 30.03 9.37 21.15
C GLN A 60 29.85 8.09 21.99
N GLU A 61 28.63 7.82 22.47
CA GLU A 61 28.28 6.59 23.20
C GLU A 61 28.49 5.33 22.34
N PHE A 62 28.17 5.35 21.05
CA PHE A 62 28.38 4.24 20.13
C PHE A 62 29.86 4.03 19.80
N ALA A 63 30.64 5.10 19.73
CA ALA A 63 32.09 5.03 19.52
C ALA A 63 32.82 4.49 20.76
N GLU A 64 32.29 4.78 21.96
CA GLU A 64 32.80 4.26 23.24
C GLU A 64 32.27 2.85 23.57
N TYR A 65 31.18 2.42 22.93
CA TYR A 65 30.61 1.10 23.12
C TYR A 65 31.51 0.02 22.49
N GLN A 66 32.40 -0.55 23.30
CA GLN A 66 33.07 -1.79 22.91
C GLN A 66 32.01 -2.87 22.78
N PHE A 67 31.81 -3.38 21.56
CA PHE A 67 31.01 -4.59 21.35
C PHE A 67 31.67 -5.69 22.19
N PRO A 68 31.03 -6.14 23.30
CA PRO A 68 31.61 -7.19 24.09
C PRO A 68 31.77 -8.40 23.18
N THR A 69 32.92 -9.07 23.22
CA THR A 69 33.18 -10.25 22.41
C THR A 69 32.08 -11.26 22.67
N VAL A 70 31.14 -11.37 21.74
CA VAL A 70 29.90 -12.09 21.98
C VAL A 70 30.18 -13.58 21.77
N GLN A 71 30.39 -14.31 22.86
CA GLN A 71 30.61 -15.75 22.79
C GLN A 71 29.30 -16.48 22.48
N PRO A 72 29.34 -17.53 21.65
CA PRO A 72 28.18 -18.39 21.47
C PRO A 72 27.76 -19.00 22.80
N PRO A 73 26.45 -19.16 23.05
CA PRO A 73 26.00 -19.80 24.27
C PRO A 73 26.49 -21.25 24.32
N GLU A 74 26.95 -21.69 25.48
CA GLU A 74 27.50 -23.05 25.69
C GLU A 74 26.50 -24.14 25.31
N LYS A 75 25.23 -23.91 25.65
CA LYS A 75 24.13 -24.80 25.30
C LYS A 75 23.24 -24.18 24.22
N MET A 76 23.22 -24.83 23.06
CA MET A 76 22.19 -24.63 22.07
C MET A 76 20.91 -25.32 22.52
N LEU A 77 19.79 -24.64 22.33
CA LEU A 77 18.45 -25.13 22.52
C LEU A 77 18.12 -25.57 23.98
N PRO A 78 18.26 -24.69 24.99
CA PRO A 78 17.88 -24.98 26.37
C PRO A 78 16.36 -25.11 26.54
N THR A 79 15.94 -25.83 27.59
CA THR A 79 14.52 -25.87 28.01
C THR A 79 14.10 -24.59 28.73
N THR A 80 12.80 -24.36 28.91
CA THR A 80 12.30 -23.20 29.68
C THR A 80 12.88 -23.15 31.09
N ASP A 81 12.99 -24.30 31.75
CA ASP A 81 13.52 -24.39 33.11
C ASP A 81 15.01 -24.06 33.15
N GLN A 82 15.75 -24.50 32.13
CA GLN A 82 17.17 -24.15 31.98
C GLN A 82 17.35 -22.66 31.75
N LEU A 83 16.52 -22.04 30.90
CA LEU A 83 16.52 -20.60 30.67
C LEU A 83 16.14 -19.81 31.93
N ALA A 84 15.19 -20.30 32.72
CA ALA A 84 14.78 -19.68 33.97
C ALA A 84 15.86 -19.80 35.05
N ALA A 85 16.66 -20.87 35.01
CA ALA A 85 17.77 -21.10 35.93
C ALA A 85 19.05 -20.33 35.57
N LEU A 86 19.15 -19.76 34.35
CA LEU A 86 20.33 -19.00 33.95
C LEU A 86 20.54 -17.78 34.86
N PRO A 87 21.77 -17.55 35.36
CA PRO A 87 22.13 -16.30 36.02
C PRO A 87 21.82 -15.11 35.11
N PRO A 88 21.32 -13.97 35.64
CA PRO A 88 20.97 -12.80 34.83
C PRO A 88 22.06 -12.30 33.86
N PRO A 89 23.37 -12.34 34.20
CA PRO A 89 24.43 -11.99 33.26
C PRO A 89 24.50 -12.93 32.05
N GLU A 90 24.30 -14.23 32.25
CA GLU A 90 24.34 -15.24 31.20
C GLU A 90 23.11 -15.15 30.29
N ALA A 91 21.92 -14.98 30.87
CA ALA A 91 20.70 -14.73 30.10
C ALA A 91 20.82 -13.47 29.23
N ARG A 92 21.49 -12.42 29.74
CA ARG A 92 21.78 -11.20 28.98
C ARG A 92 22.81 -11.43 27.89
N ALA A 93 23.91 -12.13 28.18
CA ALA A 93 24.93 -12.48 27.19
C ALA A 93 24.33 -13.27 26.03
N ARG A 94 23.46 -14.23 26.34
CA ARG A 94 22.71 -15.02 25.38
C ARG A 94 21.78 -14.17 24.51
N PHE A 95 21.00 -13.27 25.11
CA PHE A 95 20.18 -12.32 24.34
C PHE A 95 21.04 -11.47 23.41
N ASN A 96 22.11 -10.87 23.94
CA ASN A 96 23.04 -10.04 23.16
C ASN A 96 23.63 -10.83 21.99
N TYR A 97 23.90 -12.13 22.17
CA TYR A 97 24.38 -12.99 21.10
C TYR A 97 23.39 -13.14 19.96
N TYR A 98 22.16 -13.57 20.24
CA TYR A 98 21.18 -13.76 19.18
C TYR A 98 20.76 -12.43 18.55
N PHE A 99 20.71 -11.35 19.33
CA PHE A 99 20.49 -10.02 18.80
C PHE A 99 21.61 -9.60 17.83
N ALA A 100 22.87 -9.80 18.20
CA ALA A 100 24.02 -9.50 17.33
C ALA A 100 24.01 -10.37 16.06
N VAL A 101 23.74 -11.68 16.19
CA VAL A 101 23.61 -12.58 15.03
C VAL A 101 22.46 -12.14 14.13
N GLY A 102 21.31 -11.75 14.70
CA GLY A 102 20.18 -11.22 13.94
C GLY A 102 20.51 -9.93 13.21
N ALA A 103 21.20 -9.00 13.85
CA ALA A 103 21.68 -7.79 13.21
C ALA A 103 22.64 -8.10 12.05
N ILE A 104 23.61 -9.01 12.26
CA ILE A 104 24.55 -9.45 11.22
C ILE A 104 23.80 -10.08 10.04
N LEU A 105 22.83 -10.96 10.30
CA LEU A 105 22.03 -11.60 9.25
C LEU A 105 21.20 -10.57 8.48
N TYR A 106 20.58 -9.61 9.18
CA TYR A 106 19.81 -8.54 8.54
C TYR A 106 20.71 -7.67 7.67
N PHE A 107 21.74 -7.03 8.24
CA PHE A 107 22.62 -6.13 7.49
C PHE A 107 23.41 -6.86 6.40
N GLY A 108 23.84 -8.10 6.65
CA GLY A 108 24.45 -8.96 5.65
C GLY A 108 23.51 -9.22 4.49
N THR A 109 22.24 -9.51 4.76
CA THR A 109 21.20 -9.65 3.72
C THR A 109 21.02 -8.36 2.93
N GLN A 110 20.97 -7.22 3.62
CA GLN A 110 20.88 -5.90 2.97
C GLN A 110 22.04 -5.65 2.03
N VAL A 111 23.28 -5.85 2.50
CA VAL A 111 24.50 -5.64 1.70
C VAL A 111 24.56 -6.61 0.51
N ILE A 112 24.34 -7.91 0.73
CA ILE A 112 24.42 -8.93 -0.32
C ILE A 112 23.34 -8.72 -1.37
N GLY A 113 22.08 -8.49 -0.97
CA GLY A 113 21.00 -8.28 -1.92
C GLY A 113 21.13 -6.97 -2.70
N CYS A 114 21.61 -5.89 -2.06
CA CYS A 114 21.98 -4.66 -2.76
C CYS A 114 23.10 -4.91 -3.78
N ALA A 115 24.12 -5.69 -3.43
CA ALA A 115 25.19 -6.07 -4.35
C ALA A 115 24.68 -6.91 -5.53
N ILE A 116 23.74 -7.85 -5.30
CA ILE A 116 23.07 -8.62 -6.36
C ILE A 116 22.36 -7.67 -7.34
N PHE A 117 21.56 -6.73 -6.83
CA PHE A 117 20.86 -5.74 -7.65
C PHE A 117 21.84 -4.83 -8.41
N TRP A 118 22.90 -4.38 -7.74
CA TRP A 118 23.92 -3.54 -8.36
C TRP A 118 24.64 -4.25 -9.51
N CYS A 119 25.09 -5.49 -9.29
CA CYS A 119 25.76 -6.30 -10.30
C CYS A 119 24.80 -6.67 -11.45
N GLY A 120 23.54 -6.98 -11.13
CA GLY A 120 22.50 -7.28 -12.11
C GLY A 120 22.16 -6.12 -13.03
N GLY A 121 22.14 -4.89 -12.50
CA GLY A 121 21.87 -3.67 -13.26
C GLY A 121 23.07 -3.12 -14.03
N TRP A 122 24.28 -3.67 -13.84
CA TRP A 122 25.51 -3.12 -14.43
C TRP A 122 25.69 -3.45 -15.92
N ASP A 123 24.93 -4.37 -16.52
CA ASP A 123 25.10 -4.69 -17.94
C ASP A 123 24.80 -3.44 -18.80
N LYS A 124 25.85 -2.79 -19.31
CA LYS A 124 25.77 -1.48 -19.97
C LYS A 124 24.98 -1.49 -21.27
N ARG A 125 24.57 -2.66 -21.78
CA ARG A 125 23.75 -2.81 -22.99
C ARG A 125 22.39 -2.11 -22.93
N TRP A 126 21.92 -1.71 -21.75
CA TRP A 126 20.64 -1.03 -21.58
C TRP A 126 20.70 0.49 -21.74
N LYS A 127 21.89 1.12 -21.75
CA LYS A 127 22.04 2.53 -22.14
C LYS A 127 21.89 2.75 -23.65
N THR A 128 21.86 1.67 -24.43
CA THR A 128 21.79 1.67 -25.89
C THR A 128 20.53 1.03 -26.43
N LEU A 129 19.58 0.60 -25.59
CA LEU A 129 18.20 0.64 -26.07
C LEU A 129 17.95 2.12 -26.29
N PRO A 130 17.80 2.56 -27.56
CA PRO A 130 17.51 3.95 -27.79
C PRO A 130 16.34 4.27 -26.88
N THR A 131 16.41 5.42 -26.21
CA THR A 131 15.20 6.21 -26.03
C THR A 131 14.67 6.40 -27.45
N SER A 132 14.00 5.38 -27.99
CA SER A 132 13.19 5.52 -29.17
C SER A 132 12.30 6.67 -28.79
N GLU A 133 12.40 7.74 -29.57
CA GLU A 133 11.34 8.70 -29.68
C GLU A 133 10.03 7.92 -29.57
N PRO A 134 9.09 8.33 -28.69
CA PRO A 134 7.88 7.57 -28.44
C PRO A 134 7.31 7.17 -29.79
N ALA A 135 7.37 5.87 -30.11
CA ALA A 135 6.96 5.39 -31.40
C ALA A 135 5.49 5.80 -31.51
N THR A 136 5.18 6.68 -32.47
CA THR A 136 3.86 7.27 -32.69
C THR A 136 2.83 6.25 -33.21
N ASP A 137 3.12 4.95 -33.12
CA ASP A 137 2.18 3.90 -33.41
C ASP A 137 1.60 3.43 -32.08
N GLY A 138 0.29 3.63 -31.89
CA GLY A 138 -0.53 3.34 -30.71
C GLY A 138 -0.64 1.85 -30.33
N GLY A 139 0.50 1.15 -30.31
CA GLY A 139 0.70 -0.13 -29.68
C GLY A 139 1.03 0.08 -28.20
N ASP A 140 0.12 -0.40 -27.37
CA ASP A 140 0.10 -0.36 -25.92
C ASP A 140 1.36 -1.02 -25.29
N GLU A 141 2.54 -0.40 -25.38
CA GLU A 141 3.76 -0.77 -24.63
C GLU A 141 3.62 -0.41 -23.13
N SER A 142 2.45 -0.73 -22.57
CA SER A 142 2.24 -0.75 -21.14
C SER A 142 3.02 -1.94 -20.57
N SER A 143 3.85 -1.65 -19.58
CA SER A 143 4.64 -2.60 -18.79
C SER A 143 3.76 -3.74 -18.28
N ALA A 144 3.69 -4.83 -19.05
CA ALA A 144 2.97 -6.04 -18.67
C ALA A 144 3.47 -6.51 -17.29
N PRO A 145 2.57 -7.01 -16.42
CA PRO A 145 2.98 -7.52 -15.13
C PRO A 145 4.04 -8.60 -15.34
N LEU A 146 5.16 -8.44 -14.63
CA LEU A 146 6.39 -9.21 -14.81
C LEU A 146 6.17 -10.71 -14.61
N LEU A 147 5.22 -11.06 -13.75
CA LEU A 147 4.64 -12.39 -13.64
C LEU A 147 3.18 -12.31 -14.09
N SER A 148 2.71 -13.32 -14.81
CA SER A 148 1.26 -13.43 -15.02
C SER A 148 0.56 -13.50 -13.65
N ILE A 149 -0.58 -12.83 -13.51
CA ILE A 149 -1.37 -12.79 -12.26
C ILE A 149 -1.60 -14.20 -11.68
N ARG A 150 -1.73 -15.21 -12.56
CA ARG A 150 -1.88 -16.61 -12.15
C ARG A 150 -0.61 -17.15 -11.49
N VAL A 151 0.55 -16.96 -12.11
CA VAL A 151 1.84 -17.44 -11.59
C VAL A 151 2.18 -16.74 -10.28
N GLU A 152 2.01 -15.43 -10.21
CA GLU A 152 2.24 -14.67 -8.98
C GLU A 152 1.36 -15.17 -7.84
N LYS A 153 0.05 -15.37 -8.11
CA LYS A 153 -0.88 -15.95 -7.13
C LYS A 153 -0.39 -17.31 -6.63
N TYR A 154 -0.09 -18.26 -7.52
CA TYR A 154 0.35 -19.59 -7.10
C TYR A 154 1.66 -19.56 -6.32
N LEU A 155 2.61 -18.74 -6.76
CA LEU A 155 3.90 -18.60 -6.09
C LEU A 155 3.73 -17.98 -4.69
N ALA A 156 2.97 -16.87 -4.58
CA ALA A 156 2.70 -16.20 -3.31
C ALA A 156 1.99 -17.15 -2.33
N GLY A 157 0.96 -17.85 -2.80
CA GLY A 157 0.25 -18.85 -1.99
C GLY A 157 1.15 -19.99 -1.52
N THR A 158 2.04 -20.48 -2.39
CA THR A 158 2.97 -21.56 -2.04
C THR A 158 3.97 -21.11 -0.97
N VAL A 159 4.59 -19.94 -1.15
CA VAL A 159 5.56 -19.39 -0.20
C VAL A 159 4.90 -19.06 1.13
N CYS A 160 3.69 -18.48 1.10
CA CYS A 160 2.86 -18.25 2.29
C CYS A 160 2.60 -19.56 3.04
N ALA A 161 2.14 -20.60 2.36
CA ALA A 161 1.88 -21.91 2.96
C ALA A 161 3.14 -22.55 3.57
N LEU A 162 4.28 -22.47 2.89
CA LEU A 162 5.56 -22.96 3.39
C LEU A 162 6.03 -22.20 4.64
N SER A 163 5.93 -20.87 4.61
CA SER A 163 6.31 -20.02 5.74
C SER A 163 5.42 -20.29 6.97
N MET A 164 4.10 -20.35 6.76
CA MET A 164 3.14 -20.66 7.81
C MET A 164 3.36 -22.08 8.36
N GLY A 165 3.59 -23.07 7.47
CA GLY A 165 3.92 -24.44 7.86
C GLY A 165 5.19 -24.53 8.70
N ALA A 166 6.25 -23.78 8.35
CA ALA A 166 7.47 -23.70 9.14
C ALA A 166 7.22 -23.11 10.54
N CYS A 167 6.39 -22.06 10.64
CA CYS A 167 6.01 -21.48 11.93
C CYS A 167 5.23 -22.48 12.80
N PHE A 168 4.25 -23.19 12.23
CA PHE A 168 3.51 -24.25 12.93
C PHE A 168 4.43 -25.38 13.39
N ALA A 169 5.36 -25.82 12.55
CA ALA A 169 6.31 -26.88 12.89
C ALA A 169 7.20 -26.47 14.07
N VAL A 170 7.74 -25.24 14.05
CA VAL A 170 8.59 -24.71 15.12
C VAL A 170 7.81 -24.55 16.43
N VAL A 171 6.61 -23.97 16.39
CA VAL A 171 5.77 -23.79 17.59
C VAL A 171 5.33 -25.13 18.17
N THR A 172 4.94 -26.09 17.32
CA THR A 172 4.56 -27.44 17.76
C THR A 172 5.75 -28.17 18.37
N PHE A 173 6.94 -28.07 17.75
CA PHE A 173 8.17 -28.61 18.31
C PHE A 173 8.48 -28.01 19.69
N SER A 174 8.39 -26.69 19.84
CA SER A 174 8.57 -26.01 21.13
C SER A 174 7.53 -26.44 22.17
N LEU A 175 6.28 -26.63 21.77
CA LEU A 175 5.21 -27.10 22.64
C LEU A 175 5.49 -28.53 23.14
N MET A 176 5.80 -29.45 22.22
CA MET A 176 6.05 -30.86 22.53
C MET A 176 7.30 -31.07 23.40
N THR A 177 8.29 -30.21 23.28
CA THR A 177 9.55 -30.29 24.03
C THR A 177 9.53 -29.49 25.34
N GLY A 178 8.42 -28.82 25.66
CA GLY A 178 8.30 -28.00 26.87
C GLY A 178 9.18 -26.75 26.84
N ARG A 179 9.28 -26.10 25.68
CA ARG A 179 10.21 -24.98 25.42
C ARG A 179 9.49 -23.68 25.07
N LEU A 180 8.19 -23.76 24.79
CA LEU A 180 7.35 -22.59 24.57
C LEU A 180 7.17 -21.83 25.89
N SER A 181 7.26 -20.49 25.85
CA SER A 181 7.33 -19.64 27.04
C SER A 181 6.33 -18.49 27.01
N LYS A 182 5.58 -18.28 28.10
CA LYS A 182 4.66 -17.12 28.25
C LYS A 182 5.40 -15.77 28.23
N ARG A 183 6.71 -15.75 28.50
CA ARG A 183 7.51 -14.52 28.58
C ARG A 183 8.10 -14.11 27.23
N THR A 184 8.55 -15.07 26.43
CA THR A 184 9.30 -14.81 25.18
C THR A 184 8.66 -15.43 23.93
N GLY A 185 7.63 -16.27 24.08
CA GLY A 185 7.09 -17.07 22.99
C GLY A 185 8.00 -18.25 22.69
N LEU A 186 8.90 -18.08 21.73
CA LEU A 186 9.90 -19.08 21.34
C LEU A 186 11.27 -18.85 21.98
N ASP A 187 12.15 -19.85 21.82
CA ASP A 187 13.58 -19.72 22.05
C ASP A 187 14.24 -18.83 20.99
N TRP A 188 15.29 -18.12 21.38
CA TRP A 188 16.04 -17.25 20.48
C TRP A 188 16.62 -17.98 19.27
N GLU A 189 17.05 -19.23 19.40
CA GLU A 189 17.50 -20.04 18.27
C GLU A 189 16.44 -20.26 17.22
N LEU A 190 15.21 -20.54 17.66
CA LEU A 190 14.11 -20.84 16.76
C LEU A 190 13.64 -19.57 16.05
N TYR A 191 13.61 -18.43 16.76
CA TYR A 191 13.48 -17.13 16.13
C TYR A 191 14.57 -16.89 15.08
N MET A 192 15.83 -17.20 15.40
CA MET A 192 16.94 -17.00 14.47
C MET A 192 16.88 -17.91 13.25
N ILE A 193 16.42 -19.14 13.38
CA ILE A 193 16.22 -20.05 12.25
C ILE A 193 15.14 -19.50 11.30
N LEU A 194 13.99 -19.11 11.84
CA LEU A 194 12.90 -18.54 11.04
C LEU A 194 13.32 -17.21 10.39
N PHE A 195 13.98 -16.33 11.15
CA PHE A 195 14.51 -15.07 10.65
C PHE A 195 15.55 -15.28 9.55
N GLY A 196 16.49 -16.22 9.75
CA GLY A 196 17.48 -16.60 8.76
C GLY A 196 16.86 -17.15 7.48
N ALA A 197 15.78 -17.93 7.59
CA ALA A 197 15.03 -18.42 6.44
C ALA A 197 14.38 -17.27 5.65
N SER A 198 13.80 -16.27 6.32
CA SER A 198 13.25 -15.06 5.67
C SER A 198 14.34 -14.21 4.99
N CYS A 199 15.50 -14.05 5.63
CA CYS A 199 16.67 -13.41 5.05
C CYS A 199 17.15 -14.12 3.78
N LEU A 200 17.33 -15.45 3.86
CA LEU A 200 17.74 -16.28 2.73
C LEU A 200 16.72 -16.20 1.59
N TRP A 201 15.42 -16.27 1.91
CA TRP A 201 14.36 -16.14 0.92
C TRP A 201 14.40 -14.79 0.20
N SER A 202 14.67 -13.69 0.92
CA SER A 202 14.81 -12.37 0.30
C SER A 202 16.01 -12.30 -0.66
N LEU A 203 17.12 -12.97 -0.35
CA LEU A 203 18.26 -13.10 -1.26
C LEU A 203 17.92 -13.96 -2.49
N VAL A 204 17.18 -15.06 -2.32
CA VAL A 204 16.70 -15.88 -3.43
C VAL A 204 15.82 -15.07 -4.36
N GLN A 205 14.87 -14.30 -3.82
CA GLN A 205 14.06 -13.38 -4.60
C GLN A 205 14.91 -12.36 -5.36
N ALA A 206 15.99 -11.86 -4.74
CA ALA A 206 16.86 -10.90 -5.39
C ALA A 206 17.61 -11.48 -6.60
N VAL A 207 18.13 -12.70 -6.46
CA VAL A 207 18.75 -13.44 -7.56
C VAL A 207 17.73 -13.70 -8.67
N LEU A 208 16.56 -14.23 -8.33
CA LEU A 208 15.51 -14.51 -9.31
C LEU A 208 15.07 -13.24 -10.04
N ARG A 209 14.91 -12.12 -9.34
CA ARG A 209 14.56 -10.83 -9.92
C ARG A 209 15.58 -10.40 -10.98
N VAL A 210 16.86 -10.42 -10.63
CA VAL A 210 17.96 -10.05 -11.54
C VAL A 210 18.06 -11.02 -12.71
N CYS A 211 17.93 -12.33 -12.48
CA CYS A 211 18.03 -13.33 -13.54
C CYS A 211 16.89 -13.26 -14.54
N ILE A 212 15.65 -13.07 -14.07
CA ILE A 212 14.46 -13.07 -14.91
C ILE A 212 14.27 -11.71 -15.60
N PHE A 213 14.39 -10.62 -14.84
CA PHE A 213 14.02 -9.29 -15.33
C PHE A 213 15.21 -8.42 -15.70
N ARG A 214 16.43 -8.78 -15.28
CA ARG A 214 17.67 -8.01 -15.56
C ARG A 214 17.61 -6.57 -15.07
N GLU A 215 16.81 -6.32 -14.04
CA GLU A 215 16.65 -5.03 -13.39
C GLU A 215 17.20 -5.10 -11.97
N GLY A 216 17.87 -4.04 -11.53
CA GLY A 216 18.34 -3.93 -10.16
C GLY A 216 18.60 -2.49 -9.74
N LEU A 217 17.73 -1.96 -8.88
CA LEU A 217 18.02 -0.77 -8.07
C LEU A 217 18.18 -1.16 -6.59
N PRO A 218 19.41 -1.11 -6.03
CA PRO A 218 19.66 -1.51 -4.65
C PRO A 218 18.74 -0.86 -3.61
N PRO A 219 18.38 0.44 -3.71
CA PRO A 219 17.45 1.05 -2.75
C PRO A 219 16.08 0.34 -2.69
N LEU A 220 15.62 -0.25 -3.79
CA LEU A 220 14.33 -0.96 -3.79
C LEU A 220 14.41 -2.32 -3.12
N PHE A 221 15.50 -3.05 -3.35
CA PHE A 221 15.77 -4.25 -2.58
C PHE A 221 15.82 -3.93 -1.08
N PHE A 222 16.55 -2.88 -0.71
CA PHE A 222 16.71 -2.48 0.68
C PHE A 222 15.36 -2.24 1.36
N VAL A 223 14.52 -1.39 0.76
CA VAL A 223 13.22 -1.03 1.32
C VAL A 223 12.29 -2.24 1.35
N SER A 224 12.19 -2.94 0.23
CA SER A 224 11.25 -4.06 0.11
C SER A 224 11.57 -5.20 1.06
N SER A 225 12.84 -5.61 1.13
CA SER A 225 13.28 -6.63 2.08
C SER A 225 13.17 -6.16 3.53
N THR A 226 13.36 -4.87 3.81
CA THR A 226 13.17 -4.31 5.16
C THR A 226 11.71 -4.41 5.61
N LEU A 227 10.76 -4.08 4.74
CA LEU A 227 9.33 -4.20 5.03
C LEU A 227 8.90 -5.66 5.29
N THR A 228 9.58 -6.63 4.68
CA THR A 228 9.29 -8.07 4.87
C THR A 228 10.00 -8.68 6.08
N ILE A 229 11.27 -8.33 6.32
CA ILE A 229 12.12 -9.00 7.31
C ILE A 229 11.94 -8.39 8.71
N LEU A 230 11.62 -7.10 8.82
CA LEU A 230 11.57 -6.45 10.13
C LEU A 230 10.42 -6.99 10.99
N PRO A 231 10.69 -7.44 12.25
CA PRO A 231 9.71 -8.11 13.11
C PRO A 231 8.43 -7.36 13.45
N ILE A 232 8.41 -6.04 13.27
CA ILE A 232 7.26 -5.18 13.57
C ILE A 232 6.45 -4.84 12.30
N VAL A 233 7.05 -4.97 11.13
CA VAL A 233 6.46 -4.49 9.87
C VAL A 233 5.99 -5.63 8.99
N GLY A 234 6.71 -6.76 9.00
CA GLY A 234 6.46 -7.87 8.09
C GLY A 234 5.34 -8.80 8.52
N ASP A 235 4.44 -9.15 7.59
CA ASP A 235 3.31 -10.08 7.77
C ASP A 235 3.77 -11.47 8.22
N SER A 236 4.98 -11.87 7.84
CA SER A 236 5.57 -13.14 8.28
C SER A 236 5.73 -13.19 9.80
N CYS A 237 6.04 -12.06 10.42
CA CYS A 237 6.18 -11.95 11.87
C CYS A 237 4.82 -11.87 12.57
N ASP A 238 3.84 -11.22 11.94
CA ASP A 238 2.44 -11.21 12.39
C ASP A 238 1.84 -12.63 12.39
N THR A 239 2.08 -13.40 11.32
CA THR A 239 1.71 -14.83 11.25
C THR A 239 2.38 -15.64 12.37
N LEU A 240 3.69 -15.44 12.59
CA LEU A 240 4.44 -16.16 13.62
C LEU A 240 3.89 -15.87 15.02
N ARG A 241 3.60 -14.61 15.37
CA ARG A 241 3.07 -14.27 16.71
C ARG A 241 1.71 -14.91 16.97
N ASP A 242 0.85 -14.99 15.97
CA ASP A 242 -0.48 -15.57 16.11
C ASP A 242 -0.40 -17.08 16.30
N ILE A 243 0.53 -17.73 15.59
CA ILE A 243 0.79 -19.16 15.77
C ILE A 243 1.37 -19.43 17.16
N ILE A 244 2.33 -18.62 17.62
CA ILE A 244 2.87 -18.70 19.00
C ILE A 244 1.75 -18.53 20.02
N PHE A 245 0.86 -17.55 19.84
CA PHE A 245 -0.26 -17.31 20.74
C PHE A 245 -1.18 -18.54 20.87
N GLY A 246 -1.54 -19.18 19.75
CA GLY A 246 -2.31 -20.43 19.79
C GLY A 246 -1.54 -21.55 20.49
N GLY A 247 -0.21 -21.66 20.31
CA GLY A 247 0.63 -22.60 21.05
C GLY A 247 0.60 -22.33 22.57
N LEU A 248 0.65 -21.07 22.99
CA LEU A 248 0.58 -20.68 24.41
C LEU A 248 -0.79 -21.00 25.02
N CYS A 249 -1.87 -20.85 24.23
CA CYS A 249 -3.20 -21.31 24.61
C CYS A 249 -3.23 -22.82 24.88
N PHE A 250 -2.52 -23.63 24.08
CA PHE A 250 -2.43 -25.08 24.29
C PHE A 250 -1.65 -25.50 25.54
N MET A 251 -0.72 -24.65 26.00
CA MET A 251 -0.01 -24.88 27.27
C MET A 251 -0.90 -24.69 28.51
N SER A 252 -2.04 -24.02 28.38
CA SER A 252 -2.96 -23.81 29.51
C SER A 252 -3.59 -25.13 29.97
N ASP A 253 -3.85 -25.26 31.27
CA ASP A 253 -4.67 -26.36 31.80
C ASP A 253 -6.17 -26.17 31.51
N ASN A 254 -6.58 -24.95 31.15
CA ASN A 254 -7.97 -24.61 30.87
C ASN A 254 -8.38 -25.04 29.45
N MET A 255 -9.32 -25.98 29.36
CA MET A 255 -9.85 -26.49 28.09
C MET A 255 -10.45 -25.40 27.20
N TRP A 256 -11.05 -24.34 27.76
CA TRP A 256 -11.57 -23.21 26.97
C TRP A 256 -10.46 -22.45 26.26
N LEU A 257 -9.30 -22.26 26.91
CA LEU A 257 -8.17 -21.59 26.29
C LEU A 257 -7.56 -22.45 25.18
N LYS A 258 -7.52 -23.79 25.33
CA LYS A 258 -7.13 -24.67 24.22
C LYS A 258 -8.04 -24.49 23.00
N GLY A 259 -9.36 -24.41 23.24
CA GLY A 259 -10.34 -24.10 22.19
C GLY A 259 -10.09 -22.74 21.54
N LEU A 260 -9.78 -21.71 22.34
CA LEU A 260 -9.41 -20.38 21.87
C LEU A 260 -8.16 -20.41 20.97
N GLY A 261 -7.15 -21.20 21.34
CA GLY A 261 -5.94 -21.41 20.53
C GLY A 261 -6.24 -22.00 19.15
N ILE A 262 -7.14 -23.00 19.09
CA ILE A 262 -7.61 -23.56 17.81
C ILE A 262 -8.33 -22.51 16.98
N LEU A 263 -9.23 -21.73 17.59
CA LEU A 263 -9.96 -20.67 16.90
C LEU A 263 -9.01 -19.61 16.33
N SER A 264 -7.99 -19.21 17.09
CA SER A 264 -6.94 -18.29 16.61
C SER A 264 -6.19 -18.84 15.40
N TRP A 265 -5.79 -20.12 15.43
CA TRP A 265 -5.13 -20.77 14.29
C TRP A 265 -6.04 -20.90 13.07
N VAL A 266 -7.31 -21.26 13.25
CA VAL A 266 -8.30 -21.32 12.17
C VAL A 266 -8.51 -19.94 11.56
N HIS A 267 -8.56 -18.89 12.38
CA HIS A 267 -8.70 -17.51 11.92
C HIS A 267 -7.53 -17.08 11.04
N VAL A 268 -6.28 -17.24 11.50
CA VAL A 268 -5.10 -16.81 10.73
C VAL A 268 -4.97 -17.59 9.42
N VAL A 269 -5.15 -18.92 9.43
CA VAL A 269 -5.12 -19.75 8.22
C VAL A 269 -6.27 -19.39 7.28
N GLY A 270 -7.49 -19.25 7.81
CA GLY A 270 -8.68 -18.91 7.06
C GLY A 270 -8.57 -17.56 6.37
N LEU A 271 -7.99 -16.56 7.03
CA LEU A 271 -7.79 -15.22 6.46
C LEU A 271 -6.79 -15.23 5.30
N HIS A 272 -5.69 -15.95 5.42
CA HIS A 272 -4.71 -16.09 4.34
C HIS A 272 -5.30 -16.83 3.13
N VAL A 273 -6.07 -17.90 3.37
CA VAL A 273 -6.82 -18.61 2.32
C VAL A 273 -7.86 -17.68 1.68
N TYR A 274 -8.55 -16.86 2.46
CA TYR A 274 -9.51 -15.88 1.96
C TYR A 274 -8.86 -14.84 1.04
N PHE A 275 -7.72 -14.27 1.43
CA PHE A 275 -6.96 -13.33 0.59
C PHE A 275 -6.48 -13.97 -0.72
N MET A 276 -6.10 -15.24 -0.67
CA MET A 276 -5.77 -16.04 -1.84
C MET A 276 -6.97 -16.28 -2.76
N VAL A 277 -8.12 -16.66 -2.22
CA VAL A 277 -9.30 -17.04 -3.03
C VAL A 277 -9.96 -15.81 -3.64
N LYS A 278 -10.17 -14.73 -2.88
CA LYS A 278 -10.90 -13.53 -3.32
C LYS A 278 -10.24 -12.85 -4.52
N GLY A 279 -8.93 -13.01 -4.70
CA GLY A 279 -8.21 -12.47 -5.84
C GLY A 279 -8.10 -10.95 -5.82
N GLY A 280 -7.58 -10.40 -6.92
CA GLY A 280 -7.43 -8.95 -7.09
C GLY A 280 -6.48 -8.35 -6.06
N ARG A 281 -6.89 -7.21 -5.47
CA ARG A 281 -6.09 -6.42 -4.53
C ARG A 281 -5.53 -7.25 -3.36
N PHE A 282 -6.30 -8.19 -2.81
CA PHE A 282 -5.85 -9.01 -1.68
C PHE A 282 -4.70 -9.97 -2.03
N THR A 283 -4.68 -10.48 -3.25
CA THR A 283 -3.56 -11.33 -3.71
C THR A 283 -2.31 -10.49 -3.94
N GLY A 284 -2.44 -9.26 -4.45
CA GLY A 284 -1.33 -8.31 -4.56
C GLY A 284 -0.70 -8.01 -3.20
N PHE A 285 -1.48 -7.82 -2.13
CA PHE A 285 -0.93 -7.66 -0.78
C PHE A 285 -0.19 -8.90 -0.26
N LEU A 286 -0.74 -10.09 -0.50
CA LEU A 286 -0.07 -11.32 -0.09
C LEU A 286 1.24 -11.52 -0.87
N ALA A 287 1.23 -11.25 -2.18
CA ALA A 287 2.43 -11.25 -3.00
C ALA A 287 3.43 -10.18 -2.53
N GLY A 288 2.99 -8.95 -2.24
CA GLY A 288 3.84 -7.91 -1.68
C GLY A 288 4.47 -8.28 -0.33
N SER A 289 3.87 -9.20 0.41
CA SER A 289 4.37 -9.63 1.73
C SER A 289 5.34 -10.80 1.65
N TYR A 290 5.04 -11.81 0.83
CA TYR A 290 5.85 -13.03 0.69
C TYR A 290 6.79 -13.03 -0.52
N LEU A 291 6.51 -12.20 -1.53
CA LEU A 291 7.26 -12.00 -2.77
C LEU A 291 7.72 -10.54 -2.93
N SER A 292 7.92 -9.82 -1.82
CA SER A 292 8.16 -8.37 -1.79
C SER A 292 9.21 -7.87 -2.79
N VAL A 293 10.31 -8.61 -3.00
CA VAL A 293 11.38 -8.24 -3.92
C VAL A 293 11.05 -8.65 -5.35
N LEU A 294 10.39 -9.81 -5.54
CA LEU A 294 9.99 -10.30 -6.86
C LEU A 294 8.83 -9.50 -7.47
N SER A 295 7.86 -9.09 -6.65
CA SER A 295 6.69 -8.29 -7.05
C SER A 295 6.99 -6.79 -7.14
N LEU A 296 8.27 -6.37 -7.03
CA LEU A 296 8.63 -4.98 -7.27
C LEU A 296 8.17 -4.53 -8.67
N PRO A 297 7.54 -3.35 -8.80
CA PRO A 297 7.22 -2.83 -10.12
C PRO A 297 8.52 -2.56 -10.91
N PRO A 298 8.50 -2.65 -12.25
CA PRO A 298 9.64 -2.28 -13.07
C PRO A 298 10.02 -0.82 -12.83
N VAL A 299 11.32 -0.55 -12.73
CA VAL A 299 11.76 0.80 -12.39
C VAL A 299 12.00 1.62 -13.62
N ARG A 300 11.23 2.71 -13.76
CA ARG A 300 11.58 3.77 -14.71
C ARG A 300 12.82 4.49 -14.23
N VAL A 301 13.82 4.58 -15.09
CA VAL A 301 15.08 5.29 -14.81
C VAL A 301 14.75 6.75 -14.46
N GLY A 302 15.21 7.21 -13.29
CA GLY A 302 15.11 8.61 -12.86
C GLY A 302 14.24 8.89 -11.63
N GLU A 303 13.48 7.93 -11.09
CA GLU A 303 12.51 8.21 -10.00
C GLU A 303 12.60 7.29 -8.75
N PRO A 304 13.79 7.02 -8.18
CA PRO A 304 13.91 6.12 -7.01
C PRO A 304 13.16 6.65 -5.77
N LYS A 305 13.14 7.97 -5.56
CA LYS A 305 12.38 8.62 -4.46
C LYS A 305 10.89 8.31 -4.57
N ARG A 306 10.34 8.35 -5.78
CA ARG A 306 8.90 8.10 -6.02
C ARG A 306 8.53 6.66 -5.71
N MET A 307 9.37 5.73 -6.13
CA MET A 307 9.17 4.31 -5.84
C MET A 307 9.28 3.99 -4.34
N LEU A 308 10.26 4.59 -3.66
CA LEU A 308 10.38 4.49 -2.20
C LEU A 308 9.12 5.01 -1.50
N MET A 309 8.65 6.20 -1.89
CA MET A 309 7.40 6.76 -1.36
C MET A 309 6.19 5.88 -1.65
N ARG A 310 6.15 5.22 -2.81
CA ARG A 310 5.11 4.24 -3.13
C ARG A 310 5.13 3.06 -2.16
N LEU A 311 6.30 2.48 -1.88
CA LEU A 311 6.40 1.36 -0.94
C LEU A 311 5.96 1.75 0.47
N VAL A 312 6.29 2.97 0.92
CA VAL A 312 5.81 3.51 2.19
C VAL A 312 4.29 3.76 2.16
N PHE A 313 3.78 4.32 1.06
CA PHE A 313 2.34 4.55 0.87
C PHE A 313 1.54 3.25 0.95
N LEU A 314 2.01 2.17 0.32
CA LEU A 314 1.37 0.85 0.35
C LEU A 314 1.17 0.33 1.79
N GLN A 315 2.05 0.66 2.73
CA GLN A 315 1.95 0.27 4.14
C GLN A 315 0.86 1.01 4.91
N VAL A 316 0.41 2.17 4.43
CA VAL A 316 -0.60 3.01 5.12
C VAL A 316 -1.93 3.10 4.37
N THR A 317 -2.07 2.41 3.24
CA THR A 317 -3.28 2.42 2.41
C THR A 317 -4.53 2.03 3.22
N PRO A 318 -5.73 2.51 2.84
CA PRO A 318 -6.97 2.10 3.48
C PRO A 318 -7.20 0.60 3.41
N THR A 319 -6.80 -0.05 2.31
CA THR A 319 -6.90 -1.51 2.17
C THR A 319 -5.99 -2.23 3.14
N ARG A 320 -4.74 -1.80 3.29
CA ARG A 320 -3.81 -2.35 4.28
C ARG A 320 -4.34 -2.18 5.70
N ARG A 321 -4.92 -1.02 6.00
CA ARG A 321 -5.60 -0.76 7.28
C ARG A 321 -6.77 -1.70 7.53
N GLN A 322 -7.61 -1.95 6.51
CA GLN A 322 -8.70 -2.91 6.62
C GLN A 322 -8.17 -4.32 6.89
N MET A 323 -7.10 -4.74 6.22
CA MET A 323 -6.46 -6.03 6.48
C MET A 323 -5.95 -6.12 7.92
N LEU A 324 -5.21 -5.11 8.40
CA LEU A 324 -4.74 -5.05 9.79
C LEU A 324 -5.90 -5.11 10.78
N VAL A 325 -7.02 -4.43 10.51
CA VAL A 325 -8.21 -4.46 11.37
C VAL A 325 -8.84 -5.86 11.41
N VAL A 326 -9.04 -6.48 10.24
CA VAL A 326 -9.67 -7.81 10.14
C VAL A 326 -8.78 -8.91 10.74
N GLU A 327 -7.47 -8.79 10.57
CA GLU A 327 -6.50 -9.75 11.11
C GLU A 327 -6.31 -9.57 12.61
N GLN A 328 -5.96 -8.34 13.03
CA GLN A 328 -5.39 -8.09 14.34
C GLN A 328 -6.43 -7.87 15.43
N ILE A 329 -7.62 -7.33 15.13
CA ILE A 329 -8.63 -7.11 16.16
C ILE A 329 -9.10 -8.44 16.77
N PRO A 330 -9.47 -9.47 15.99
CA PRO A 330 -9.84 -10.76 16.56
C PRO A 330 -8.73 -11.37 17.43
N GLN A 331 -7.48 -11.30 16.99
CA GLN A 331 -6.33 -11.82 17.75
C GLN A 331 -6.08 -11.04 19.05
N ALA A 332 -6.22 -9.71 19.02
CA ALA A 332 -6.13 -8.88 20.21
C ALA A 332 -7.25 -9.21 21.22
N LEU A 333 -8.47 -9.47 20.75
CA LEU A 333 -9.58 -9.91 21.60
C LEU A 333 -9.29 -11.28 22.22
N PHE A 334 -8.75 -12.23 21.45
CA PHE A 334 -8.33 -13.53 21.98
C PHE A 334 -7.22 -13.38 23.02
N ALA A 335 -6.24 -12.52 22.75
CA ALA A 335 -5.15 -12.21 23.68
C ALA A 335 -5.65 -11.60 24.99
N ILE A 336 -6.64 -10.69 24.95
CA ILE A 336 -7.28 -10.14 26.15
C ILE A 336 -7.94 -11.25 26.97
N VAL A 337 -8.73 -12.11 26.32
CA VAL A 337 -9.37 -13.26 27.01
C VAL A 337 -8.32 -14.14 27.66
N PHE A 338 -7.26 -14.52 26.94
CA PHE A 338 -6.17 -15.32 27.48
C PHE A 338 -5.52 -14.65 28.71
N LEU A 339 -5.23 -13.34 28.65
CA LEU A 339 -4.62 -12.60 29.75
C LEU A 339 -5.53 -12.51 30.99
N LEU A 340 -6.85 -12.47 30.81
CA LEU A 340 -7.81 -12.48 31.91
C LEU A 340 -7.82 -13.82 32.68
N PHE A 341 -7.62 -14.94 31.99
CA PHE A 341 -7.64 -16.27 32.59
C PHE A 341 -6.28 -16.72 33.12
N GLU A 342 -5.20 -16.50 32.37
CA GLU A 342 -3.86 -17.00 32.73
C GLU A 342 -3.00 -15.95 33.44
N GLY A 343 -3.22 -14.66 33.14
CA GLY A 343 -2.35 -13.57 33.59
C GLY A 343 -0.88 -13.74 33.16
N GLY A 344 -0.03 -12.78 33.56
CA GLY A 344 1.43 -12.93 33.57
C GLY A 344 2.16 -13.16 32.24
N ALA A 345 1.46 -13.22 31.10
CA ALA A 345 2.06 -13.49 29.80
C ALA A 345 2.48 -12.18 29.10
N LEU A 346 3.67 -11.69 29.47
CA LEU A 346 4.25 -10.47 28.93
C LEU A 346 4.33 -10.48 27.39
N PHE A 347 4.66 -11.63 26.80
CA PHE A 347 4.73 -11.79 25.35
C PHE A 347 3.37 -11.47 24.70
N VAL A 348 2.29 -12.10 25.18
CA VAL A 348 0.94 -11.94 24.63
C VAL A 348 0.47 -10.49 24.77
N ALA A 349 0.70 -9.86 25.93
CA ALA A 349 0.29 -8.48 26.17
C ALA A 349 0.98 -7.48 25.22
N ILE A 350 2.28 -7.65 24.98
CA ILE A 350 3.03 -6.74 24.10
C ILE A 350 2.74 -7.06 22.63
N VAL A 351 2.88 -8.33 22.24
CA VAL A 351 2.98 -8.72 20.84
C VAL A 351 1.61 -8.87 20.18
N ASN A 352 0.61 -9.39 20.89
CA ASN A 352 -0.76 -9.53 20.37
C ASN A 352 -1.70 -8.41 20.84
N GLY A 353 -1.28 -7.60 21.83
CA GLY A 353 -2.06 -6.47 22.36
C GLY A 353 -1.52 -5.11 21.90
N PHE A 354 -0.36 -4.72 22.42
CA PHE A 354 0.20 -3.37 22.20
C PHE A 354 0.66 -3.12 20.76
N LEU A 355 1.44 -4.04 20.16
CA LEU A 355 1.99 -3.86 18.81
C LEU A 355 0.91 -3.67 17.74
N PRO A 356 -0.18 -4.46 17.69
CA PRO A 356 -1.21 -4.25 16.68
C PRO A 356 -1.97 -2.93 16.84
N VAL A 357 -2.24 -2.50 18.08
CA VAL A 357 -2.83 -1.18 18.34
C VAL A 357 -1.90 -0.08 17.82
N MET A 358 -0.60 -0.20 18.11
CA MET A 358 0.40 0.74 17.61
C MET A 358 0.46 0.75 16.07
N GLN A 359 0.45 -0.42 15.41
CA GLN A 359 0.45 -0.53 13.94
C GLN A 359 -0.78 0.18 13.33
N VAL A 360 -1.98 -0.06 13.88
CA VAL A 360 -3.21 0.59 13.40
C VAL A 360 -3.16 2.11 13.63
N CYS A 361 -2.72 2.56 14.82
CA CYS A 361 -2.54 3.98 15.11
C CYS A 361 -1.54 4.64 14.16
N LEU A 362 -0.39 4.01 13.91
CA LEU A 362 0.62 4.53 12.97
C LEU A 362 0.06 4.59 11.54
N CYS A 363 -0.67 3.57 11.09
CA CYS A 363 -1.31 3.60 9.77
C CYS A 363 -2.33 4.73 9.65
N LEU A 364 -3.10 5.02 10.71
CA LEU A 364 -4.04 6.13 10.74
C LEU A 364 -3.32 7.49 10.72
N MET A 365 -2.29 7.65 11.54
CA MET A 365 -1.55 8.90 11.69
C MET A 365 -0.71 9.24 10.44
N LEU A 366 -0.12 8.23 9.80
CA LEU A 366 0.79 8.42 8.67
C LEU A 366 0.09 8.42 7.32
N TYR A 367 -1.17 7.96 7.22
CA TYR A 367 -1.86 7.88 5.93
C TYR A 367 -1.95 9.23 5.23
N GLU A 368 -2.46 10.27 5.88
CA GLU A 368 -2.63 11.58 5.24
C GLU A 368 -1.29 12.22 4.82
N PRO A 369 -0.27 12.34 5.70
CA PRO A 369 1.02 12.92 5.32
C PRO A 369 1.72 12.17 4.19
N VAL A 370 1.68 10.83 4.23
CA VAL A 370 2.30 9.98 3.20
C VAL A 370 1.52 10.07 1.90
N ARG A 371 0.19 10.02 1.96
CA ARG A 371 -0.69 10.20 0.79
C ARG A 371 -0.41 11.52 0.11
N GLU A 372 -0.39 12.64 0.83
CA GLU A 372 -0.12 13.95 0.25
C GLU A 372 1.26 14.00 -0.38
N SER A 373 2.28 13.48 0.32
CA SER A 373 3.66 13.43 -0.17
C SER A 373 3.81 12.59 -1.44
N TYR A 374 2.98 11.56 -1.59
CA TYR A 374 3.01 10.64 -2.71
C TYR A 374 2.17 11.10 -3.91
N THR A 375 0.92 11.49 -3.68
CA THR A 375 -0.07 11.84 -4.71
C THR A 375 0.13 13.24 -5.27
N ARG A 376 0.58 14.21 -4.47
CA ARG A 376 0.72 15.61 -4.90
C ARG A 376 1.70 15.77 -6.08
N PRO A 377 2.87 15.12 -6.11
CA PRO A 377 3.73 15.14 -7.30
C PRO A 377 3.06 14.53 -8.53
N LEU A 378 2.32 13.42 -8.37
CA LEU A 378 1.64 12.76 -9.49
C LEU A 378 0.57 13.67 -10.10
N LEU A 379 -0.21 14.34 -9.26
CA LEU A 379 -1.21 15.32 -9.70
C LEU A 379 -0.54 16.53 -10.37
N LYS A 380 0.56 17.03 -9.81
CA LYS A 380 1.31 18.15 -10.39
C LYS A 380 1.87 17.80 -11.77
N ASP A 381 2.43 16.60 -11.91
CA ASP A 381 2.96 16.13 -13.19
C ASP A 381 1.83 15.99 -14.22
N ASP A 382 0.71 15.36 -13.86
CA ASP A 382 -0.44 15.23 -14.75
C ASP A 382 -1.02 16.60 -15.15
N LEU A 383 -1.13 17.53 -14.21
CA LEU A 383 -1.58 18.90 -14.48
C LEU A 383 -0.56 19.68 -15.33
N ALA A 384 0.74 19.47 -15.15
CA ALA A 384 1.79 20.09 -15.97
C ALA A 384 1.81 19.53 -17.40
N ILE A 385 1.53 18.23 -17.55
CA ILE A 385 1.41 17.51 -18.82
C ILE A 385 0.10 17.86 -19.56
N SER A 386 -0.91 18.39 -18.86
CA SER A 386 -2.24 18.68 -19.43
C SER A 386 -2.27 19.72 -20.55
N LYS A 387 -1.19 20.48 -20.78
CA LYS A 387 -1.12 21.47 -21.87
C LYS A 387 -0.57 20.98 -23.23
N PRO A 388 0.23 19.88 -23.34
CA PRO A 388 0.57 19.35 -24.67
C PRO A 388 0.17 17.90 -24.96
N ALA A 389 -0.15 17.05 -23.96
CA ALA A 389 -0.22 15.60 -24.22
C ALA A 389 -1.53 15.08 -24.83
N LEU A 390 -2.66 15.78 -24.64
CA LEU A 390 -3.91 15.45 -25.35
C LEU A 390 -3.91 15.96 -26.80
N ASP A 391 -3.03 16.92 -27.13
CA ASP A 391 -2.87 17.45 -28.48
C ASP A 391 -1.94 16.57 -29.34
N ALA A 392 -1.01 15.82 -28.71
CA ALA A 392 -0.01 15.02 -29.42
C ALA A 392 -0.49 13.61 -29.83
N GLU A 393 -1.44 13.03 -29.11
CA GLU A 393 -2.02 11.72 -29.41
C GLU A 393 -3.54 11.87 -29.46
N LYS A 394 -4.11 11.95 -30.67
CA LYS A 394 -5.56 11.97 -30.89
C LYS A 394 -6.16 10.61 -30.50
N ILE A 395 -6.28 10.34 -29.21
CA ILE A 395 -6.89 9.12 -28.68
C ILE A 395 -8.36 9.13 -29.09
N CYS A 396 -8.84 8.10 -29.78
CA CYS A 396 -10.28 7.87 -29.95
C CYS A 396 -10.71 6.78 -28.98
N PHE A 397 -11.74 7.04 -28.16
CA PHE A 397 -12.24 6.10 -27.19
C PHE A 397 -13.77 6.14 -27.16
N GLY A 398 -14.42 5.10 -27.70
CA GLY A 398 -15.88 4.97 -27.76
C GLY A 398 -16.53 4.45 -26.47
N GLY A 399 -15.78 4.31 -25.39
CA GLY A 399 -16.18 3.56 -24.20
C GLY A 399 -15.79 2.09 -24.28
N ARG A 400 -15.77 1.42 -23.12
CA ARG A 400 -15.48 0.00 -22.97
C ARG A 400 -16.40 -0.60 -21.91
N MET A 401 -17.40 -1.36 -22.35
CA MET A 401 -18.34 -2.03 -21.46
C MET A 401 -17.90 -3.47 -21.20
N THR A 402 -17.74 -3.84 -19.94
CA THR A 402 -17.38 -5.20 -19.53
C THR A 402 -18.52 -5.82 -18.74
N HIS A 403 -19.17 -6.86 -19.27
CA HIS A 403 -20.32 -7.50 -18.61
C HIS A 403 -20.00 -8.09 -17.23
N ALA A 404 -18.76 -8.49 -16.99
CA ALA A 404 -18.30 -9.02 -15.70
C ALA A 404 -17.95 -7.92 -14.67
N SER A 405 -18.08 -6.64 -15.04
CA SER A 405 -17.74 -5.54 -14.15
C SER A 405 -18.83 -5.23 -13.15
N ALA A 406 -18.45 -4.93 -11.92
CA ALA A 406 -19.34 -4.37 -10.90
C ALA A 406 -19.39 -2.83 -10.92
N GLU A 407 -18.48 -2.17 -11.65
CA GLU A 407 -18.29 -0.72 -11.61
C GLU A 407 -18.15 -0.14 -13.01
N CYS A 408 -18.68 1.07 -13.22
CA CYS A 408 -18.57 1.80 -14.47
C CYS A 408 -18.16 3.25 -14.24
N VAL A 409 -17.04 3.68 -14.83
CA VAL A 409 -16.63 5.08 -14.84
C VAL A 409 -17.45 5.83 -15.88
N VAL A 410 -18.42 6.62 -15.41
CA VAL A 410 -19.38 7.35 -16.24
C VAL A 410 -19.02 8.80 -16.46
N SER A 411 -18.13 9.39 -15.66
CA SER A 411 -17.59 10.71 -15.94
C SER A 411 -16.16 10.81 -15.46
N PHE A 412 -15.27 11.35 -16.30
CA PHE A 412 -13.85 11.46 -15.99
C PHE A 412 -13.26 12.82 -16.39
N PRO A 413 -12.44 13.44 -15.53
CA PRO A 413 -11.79 14.70 -15.83
C PRO A 413 -10.68 14.52 -16.87
N GLY A 414 -10.95 14.91 -18.11
CA GLY A 414 -10.03 14.76 -19.23
C GLY A 414 -8.63 15.36 -19.01
N LYS A 415 -8.48 16.33 -18.12
CA LYS A 415 -7.16 16.96 -17.80
C LYS A 415 -6.15 16.00 -17.15
N PHE A 416 -6.56 14.83 -16.66
CA PHE A 416 -5.68 13.84 -16.04
C PHE A 416 -5.42 12.67 -17.00
N SER A 417 -4.62 12.93 -18.03
CA SER A 417 -4.40 11.98 -19.13
C SER A 417 -3.76 10.65 -18.70
N ARG A 418 -2.91 10.65 -17.67
CA ARG A 418 -2.29 9.41 -17.16
C ARG A 418 -3.31 8.57 -16.39
N ALA A 419 -4.07 9.17 -15.50
CA ALA A 419 -5.17 8.49 -14.81
C ALA A 419 -6.22 7.97 -15.80
N TRP A 420 -6.51 8.74 -16.85
CA TRP A 420 -7.35 8.30 -17.96
C TRP A 420 -6.77 7.08 -18.69
N LYS A 421 -5.50 7.13 -19.11
CA LYS A 421 -4.82 6.00 -19.78
C LYS A 421 -4.87 4.73 -18.92
N LEU A 422 -4.69 4.86 -17.61
CA LEU A 422 -4.78 3.73 -16.68
C LEU A 422 -6.21 3.20 -16.55
N CYS A 423 -7.21 4.08 -16.59
CA CYS A 423 -8.62 3.68 -16.64
C CYS A 423 -8.95 2.96 -17.97
N THR A 424 -8.47 3.46 -19.10
CA THR A 424 -8.84 2.88 -20.39
C THR A 424 -7.99 1.68 -20.80
N GLY A 425 -6.75 1.57 -20.31
CA GLY A 425 -5.71 0.64 -20.78
C GLY A 425 -5.88 -0.84 -20.40
N GLY A 426 -7.10 -1.35 -20.23
CA GLY A 426 -7.32 -2.80 -20.12
C GLY A 426 -7.07 -3.42 -18.74
N HIS A 427 -6.21 -2.84 -17.91
CA HIS A 427 -5.73 -3.43 -16.66
C HIS A 427 -6.78 -3.60 -15.56
N HIS A 428 -7.79 -2.73 -15.56
CA HIS A 428 -8.90 -2.86 -14.63
C HIS A 428 -10.09 -3.58 -15.27
N ARG A 429 -10.84 -4.30 -14.42
CA ARG A 429 -12.12 -4.91 -14.80
C ARG A 429 -13.28 -3.92 -14.80
N MET A 430 -13.06 -2.62 -14.57
CA MET A 430 -14.14 -1.62 -14.62
C MET A 430 -14.61 -1.38 -16.05
N SER A 431 -15.91 -1.17 -16.22
CA SER A 431 -16.44 -0.56 -17.44
C SER A 431 -16.07 0.94 -17.46
N VAL A 432 -15.97 1.52 -18.66
CA VAL A 432 -15.75 2.96 -18.85
C VAL A 432 -16.74 3.44 -19.89
N ALA A 433 -17.76 4.19 -19.48
CA ALA A 433 -18.77 4.73 -20.40
C ALA A 433 -18.32 6.02 -21.08
N CYS A 434 -17.32 6.71 -20.50
CA CYS A 434 -16.76 7.95 -21.00
C CYS A 434 -16.34 7.82 -22.48
N VAL A 435 -16.68 8.81 -23.30
CA VAL A 435 -16.42 8.84 -24.75
C VAL A 435 -15.54 10.03 -25.09
N PHE A 436 -14.50 9.81 -25.88
CA PHE A 436 -13.60 10.85 -26.37
C PHE A 436 -13.38 10.67 -27.88
N LEU A 437 -13.87 11.63 -28.68
CA LEU A 437 -13.85 11.58 -30.15
C LEU A 437 -12.96 12.71 -30.68
N PRO A 438 -11.73 12.41 -31.14
CA PRO A 438 -10.74 13.44 -31.44
C PRO A 438 -10.83 13.99 -32.87
N ASN A 439 -11.62 13.36 -33.76
CA ASN A 439 -11.72 13.76 -35.16
C ASN A 439 -13.09 13.41 -35.80
N GLU A 440 -13.36 13.97 -36.98
CA GLU A 440 -14.66 13.85 -37.67
C GLU A 440 -15.03 12.42 -38.05
N LYS A 441 -14.04 11.56 -38.34
CA LYS A 441 -14.28 10.15 -38.68
C LYS A 441 -14.91 9.45 -37.48
N ASP A 442 -14.42 9.76 -36.29
CA ASP A 442 -14.92 9.23 -35.01
C ASP A 442 -16.22 9.90 -34.56
N GLY A 443 -16.60 11.02 -35.17
CA GLY A 443 -17.84 11.74 -34.88
C GLY A 443 -17.67 13.07 -34.15
N PHE A 444 -16.43 13.57 -34.02
CA PHE A 444 -16.21 14.97 -33.64
C PHE A 444 -16.91 15.90 -34.64
N GLY A 445 -17.55 16.95 -34.14
CA GLY A 445 -18.32 17.90 -34.95
C GLY A 445 -19.67 17.39 -35.45
N LYS A 446 -20.00 16.10 -35.24
CA LYS A 446 -21.31 15.56 -35.60
C LYS A 446 -22.34 15.81 -34.50
N HIS A 447 -23.59 15.97 -34.91
CA HIS A 447 -24.74 16.15 -34.02
C HIS A 447 -25.56 14.87 -33.95
N SER A 448 -26.14 14.58 -32.78
CA SER A 448 -27.14 13.53 -32.63
C SER A 448 -28.46 13.93 -33.31
N GLU A 449 -29.33 12.96 -33.55
CA GLU A 449 -30.71 13.18 -33.98
C GLU A 449 -31.69 12.60 -32.94
N PRO A 450 -32.46 13.44 -32.21
CA PRO A 450 -32.44 14.90 -32.24
C PRO A 450 -31.15 15.50 -31.65
N CYS A 451 -30.79 16.71 -32.08
CA CYS A 451 -29.58 17.41 -31.61
C CYS A 451 -29.76 17.87 -30.16
N MET A 452 -28.77 17.58 -29.31
CA MET A 452 -28.78 17.95 -27.88
C MET A 452 -27.91 19.17 -27.53
N CYS A 453 -27.26 19.82 -28.50
CA CYS A 453 -26.38 20.96 -28.24
C CYS A 453 -27.06 22.10 -27.48
N GLY A 454 -28.30 22.45 -27.86
CA GLY A 454 -29.05 23.52 -27.19
C GLY A 454 -29.39 23.19 -25.73
N GLN A 455 -29.55 21.92 -25.38
CA GLN A 455 -29.78 21.49 -24.00
C GLN A 455 -28.47 21.42 -23.20
N LEU A 456 -27.42 20.85 -23.80
CA LEU A 456 -26.14 20.62 -23.14
C LEU A 456 -25.35 21.90 -22.91
N TYR A 457 -25.37 22.82 -23.89
CA TYR A 457 -24.49 23.98 -23.89
C TYR A 457 -25.24 25.30 -24.02
N GLY A 458 -26.54 25.29 -24.34
CA GLY A 458 -27.31 26.50 -24.62
C GLY A 458 -27.05 27.09 -25.99
N TRP A 459 -27.64 28.26 -26.21
CA TRP A 459 -27.41 29.09 -27.41
C TRP A 459 -26.43 30.19 -27.06
N ARG A 460 -25.14 29.89 -27.21
CA ARG A 460 -24.04 30.80 -26.92
C ARG A 460 -23.54 31.48 -28.19
N ASP A 461 -22.83 32.59 -28.02
CA ASP A 461 -22.21 33.25 -29.16
C ASP A 461 -21.04 32.43 -29.73
N ALA A 462 -20.60 32.78 -30.95
CA ALA A 462 -19.51 32.10 -31.62
C ALA A 462 -18.20 32.12 -30.80
N LYS A 463 -17.92 33.23 -30.09
CA LYS A 463 -16.70 33.41 -29.30
C LYS A 463 -16.69 32.51 -28.08
N GLU A 464 -17.82 32.35 -27.40
CA GLU A 464 -18.00 31.44 -26.26
C GLU A 464 -17.83 29.97 -26.67
N PHE A 465 -18.22 29.60 -27.90
CA PHE A 465 -17.92 28.30 -28.47
C PHE A 465 -16.49 28.18 -29.07
N GLY A 466 -15.66 29.21 -28.92
CA GLY A 466 -14.27 29.20 -29.37
C GLY A 466 -14.11 29.18 -30.89
N TYR A 467 -15.08 29.73 -31.63
CA TYR A 467 -14.90 30.09 -33.04
C TYR A 467 -14.07 31.36 -33.13
N LYS A 468 -13.14 31.41 -34.09
CA LYS A 468 -12.45 32.64 -34.47
C LYS A 468 -13.41 33.52 -35.28
N GLU A 469 -13.20 34.83 -35.32
CA GLU A 469 -14.05 35.76 -36.10
C GLU A 469 -14.17 35.35 -37.57
N VAL A 470 -13.09 34.83 -38.16
CA VAL A 470 -13.08 34.32 -39.53
C VAL A 470 -13.92 33.05 -39.74
N GLU A 471 -14.37 32.40 -38.67
CA GLU A 471 -15.17 31.16 -38.67
C GLU A 471 -16.65 31.44 -38.29
N TRP A 472 -17.07 32.71 -38.16
CA TRP A 472 -18.45 33.02 -37.73
C TRP A 472 -19.53 32.59 -38.71
N SER A 473 -19.26 32.63 -40.01
CA SER A 473 -20.19 32.09 -41.02
C SER A 473 -20.39 30.59 -40.85
N GLU A 474 -19.33 29.84 -40.51
CA GLU A 474 -19.41 28.41 -40.23
C GLU A 474 -20.26 28.12 -38.99
N TRP A 475 -20.18 28.96 -37.95
CA TRP A 475 -21.05 28.85 -36.78
C TRP A 475 -22.52 29.08 -37.13
N GLU A 476 -22.84 30.08 -37.95
CA GLU A 476 -24.22 30.31 -38.42
C GLU A 476 -24.73 29.14 -39.26
N ASP A 477 -23.92 28.64 -40.19
CA ASP A 477 -24.24 27.47 -41.03
C ASP A 477 -24.42 26.18 -40.21
N ASN A 478 -23.66 26.03 -39.11
CA ASN A 478 -23.83 24.96 -38.11
C ASN A 478 -25.07 25.18 -37.21
N GLY A 479 -25.94 26.13 -37.55
CA GLY A 479 -27.17 26.45 -36.81
C GLY A 479 -26.89 27.02 -35.42
N ARG A 480 -25.79 27.77 -35.28
CA ARG A 480 -25.32 28.39 -34.03
C ARG A 480 -24.98 27.38 -32.92
N ARG A 481 -24.42 26.24 -33.31
CA ARG A 481 -24.05 25.13 -32.41
C ARG A 481 -22.53 25.07 -32.20
N PRO A 482 -22.05 24.39 -31.15
CA PRO A 482 -20.61 24.21 -30.97
C PRO A 482 -19.99 23.35 -32.07
N LYS A 483 -18.77 23.70 -32.47
CA LYS A 483 -18.00 23.00 -33.54
C LYS A 483 -17.66 21.55 -33.23
N TRP A 484 -17.66 21.15 -31.95
CA TRP A 484 -17.37 19.77 -31.53
C TRP A 484 -18.60 18.86 -31.54
N GLY A 485 -19.82 19.40 -31.69
CA GLY A 485 -21.05 18.62 -31.80
C GLY A 485 -21.51 17.94 -30.49
N CYS A 486 -22.54 17.10 -30.60
CA CYS A 486 -23.14 16.35 -29.48
C CYS A 486 -23.21 14.83 -29.70
N LYS A 487 -22.64 14.30 -30.79
CA LYS A 487 -22.64 12.85 -31.07
C LYS A 487 -21.93 12.03 -29.99
N TRP A 488 -20.87 12.58 -29.40
CA TRP A 488 -20.15 11.94 -28.28
C TRP A 488 -21.07 11.62 -27.09
N PHE A 489 -22.00 12.53 -26.80
CA PHE A 489 -22.91 12.39 -25.65
C PHE A 489 -23.95 11.30 -25.90
N GLU A 490 -24.37 11.10 -27.14
CA GLU A 490 -25.24 9.98 -27.50
C GLU A 490 -24.56 8.63 -27.27
N GLY A 491 -23.30 8.49 -27.71
CA GLY A 491 -22.51 7.28 -27.46
C GLY A 491 -22.28 7.03 -25.97
N TRP A 492 -21.92 8.08 -25.23
CA TRP A 492 -21.80 8.05 -23.78
C TRP A 492 -23.09 7.59 -23.10
N ARG A 493 -24.24 8.16 -23.49
CA ARG A 493 -25.55 7.83 -22.93
C ARG A 493 -25.89 6.36 -23.11
N ILE A 494 -25.66 5.81 -24.31
CA ILE A 494 -25.88 4.39 -24.60
C ILE A 494 -25.03 3.51 -23.67
N ASN A 495 -23.75 3.85 -23.48
CA ASN A 495 -22.86 3.11 -22.57
C ASN A 495 -23.34 3.18 -21.11
N VAL A 496 -23.81 4.34 -20.64
CA VAL A 496 -24.35 4.53 -19.29
C VAL A 496 -25.65 3.75 -19.09
N GLU A 497 -26.57 3.80 -20.05
CA GLU A 497 -27.82 3.03 -20.01
C GLU A 497 -27.52 1.53 -19.96
N GLN A 498 -26.54 1.05 -20.72
CA GLN A 498 -26.08 -0.35 -20.66
C GLN A 498 -25.45 -0.69 -19.29
N ALA A 499 -24.64 0.20 -18.72
CA ALA A 499 -24.04 0.01 -17.40
C ALA A 499 -25.11 -0.11 -16.32
N HIS A 500 -26.10 0.80 -16.35
CA HIS A 500 -27.22 0.84 -15.43
C HIS A 500 -28.11 -0.41 -15.57
N ALA A 501 -28.45 -0.82 -16.80
CA ALA A 501 -29.20 -2.05 -17.06
C ALA A 501 -28.47 -3.31 -16.58
N SER A 502 -27.13 -3.26 -16.52
CA SER A 502 -26.29 -4.33 -15.98
C SER A 502 -26.08 -4.24 -14.46
N ASN A 503 -26.79 -3.35 -13.76
CA ASN A 503 -26.64 -3.05 -12.33
C ASN A 503 -25.20 -2.71 -11.91
N GLN A 504 -24.43 -2.08 -12.80
CA GLN A 504 -23.09 -1.62 -12.45
C GLN A 504 -23.17 -0.36 -11.60
N ARG A 505 -22.31 -0.26 -10.60
CA ARG A 505 -22.15 0.96 -9.80
C ARG A 505 -21.52 2.05 -10.67
N LEU A 506 -22.25 3.13 -10.90
CA LEU A 506 -21.78 4.26 -11.71
C LEU A 506 -20.88 5.17 -10.87
N ILE A 507 -19.74 5.58 -11.41
CA ILE A 507 -18.73 6.40 -10.72
C ILE A 507 -18.43 7.65 -11.55
N ALA A 508 -18.54 8.83 -10.95
CA ALA A 508 -18.14 10.11 -11.53
C ALA A 508 -16.95 10.68 -10.75
N TYR A 509 -15.85 10.93 -11.45
CA TYR A 509 -14.64 11.53 -10.86
C TYR A 509 -14.66 13.05 -10.94
N PHE A 510 -14.41 13.69 -9.80
CA PHE A 510 -14.32 15.13 -9.62
C PHE A 510 -12.87 15.59 -9.60
N PHE A 511 -12.65 16.88 -9.78
CA PHE A 511 -11.34 17.49 -9.58
C PHE A 511 -10.84 17.32 -8.14
N PRO A 512 -9.51 17.38 -7.91
CA PRO A 512 -8.91 17.17 -6.60
C PRO A 512 -9.47 18.13 -5.55
N ASP A 513 -9.93 17.59 -4.44
CA ASP A 513 -10.58 18.28 -3.31
C ASP A 513 -11.89 18.99 -3.67
N GLU A 514 -12.48 18.70 -4.84
CA GLU A 514 -13.66 19.43 -5.34
C GLU A 514 -14.94 18.58 -5.40
N VAL A 515 -14.97 17.46 -4.66
CA VAL A 515 -16.20 16.71 -4.41
C VAL A 515 -17.14 17.56 -3.56
N ASN A 516 -18.40 17.72 -3.98
CA ASN A 516 -19.44 18.52 -3.31
C ASN A 516 -19.17 20.04 -3.20
N VAL A 517 -18.28 20.60 -4.02
CA VAL A 517 -18.09 22.06 -4.09
C VAL A 517 -19.28 22.74 -4.76
N GLU A 518 -19.71 23.88 -4.23
CA GLU A 518 -20.80 24.69 -4.79
C GLU A 518 -20.47 25.11 -6.23
N GLY A 519 -21.43 24.90 -7.15
CA GLY A 519 -21.25 25.12 -8.58
C GLY A 519 -20.38 24.08 -9.29
N GLY A 520 -20.02 22.99 -8.59
CA GLY A 520 -19.35 21.82 -9.16
C GLY A 520 -20.27 20.93 -9.99
N GLU A 521 -21.54 20.85 -9.62
CA GLU A 521 -22.63 20.22 -10.37
C GLU A 521 -23.64 21.27 -10.83
N VAL A 522 -24.40 20.95 -11.89
CA VAL A 522 -25.45 21.81 -12.45
C VAL A 522 -26.71 20.97 -12.67
N ASP A 523 -27.90 21.54 -12.48
CA ASP A 523 -29.15 20.87 -12.83
C ASP A 523 -29.30 20.76 -14.35
N TRP A 524 -29.93 19.68 -14.84
CA TRP A 524 -30.13 19.49 -16.27
C TRP A 524 -30.85 20.65 -16.95
N ASN A 525 -31.81 21.27 -16.27
CA ASN A 525 -32.59 22.38 -16.83
C ASN A 525 -31.82 23.70 -16.82
N GLU A 526 -30.72 23.78 -16.07
CA GLU A 526 -29.88 24.98 -15.93
C GLU A 526 -28.62 24.92 -16.81
N LEU A 527 -28.28 23.76 -17.38
CA LEU A 527 -27.08 23.55 -18.21
C LEU A 527 -26.92 24.60 -19.32
N ALA A 528 -28.02 24.92 -20.01
CA ALA A 528 -28.02 25.86 -21.12
C ALA A 528 -27.61 27.28 -20.73
N THR A 529 -27.80 27.67 -19.46
CA THR A 529 -27.54 29.03 -18.95
C THR A 529 -26.37 29.08 -17.98
N ALA A 530 -25.92 27.95 -17.45
CA ALA A 530 -24.88 27.88 -16.44
C ALA A 530 -23.48 28.14 -17.00
N GLU A 531 -22.56 28.59 -16.14
CA GLU A 531 -21.13 28.69 -16.48
C GLU A 531 -20.46 27.31 -16.36
N LEU A 532 -20.46 26.55 -17.46
CA LEU A 532 -20.00 25.16 -17.47
C LEU A 532 -18.48 25.03 -17.24
N TRP A 533 -17.69 26.02 -17.66
CA TRP A 533 -16.21 26.00 -17.58
C TRP A 533 -15.63 26.84 -16.44
N ASN A 534 -16.37 27.00 -15.33
CA ASN A 534 -15.92 27.74 -14.15
C ASN A 534 -14.73 27.10 -13.39
N GLY A 535 -14.23 25.95 -13.84
CA GLY A 535 -13.10 25.25 -13.24
C GLY A 535 -13.38 24.56 -11.90
N LYS A 536 -14.64 24.47 -11.47
CA LYS A 536 -15.05 23.88 -10.19
C LYS A 536 -15.75 22.54 -10.37
N GLY A 537 -15.38 21.55 -9.56
CA GLY A 537 -15.95 20.21 -9.44
C GLY A 537 -15.71 19.31 -10.65
N LEU A 538 -16.23 19.72 -11.80
CA LEU A 538 -16.31 18.95 -13.03
C LEU A 538 -15.93 19.82 -14.24
N GLY A 539 -15.37 19.19 -15.27
CA GLY A 539 -15.22 19.84 -16.59
C GLY A 539 -16.58 20.14 -17.26
N GLY A 540 -16.59 21.02 -18.26
CA GLY A 540 -17.83 21.45 -18.91
C GLY A 540 -18.68 20.30 -19.48
N SER A 541 -18.05 19.35 -20.20
CA SER A 541 -18.75 18.15 -20.69
C SER A 541 -19.23 17.24 -19.56
N GLN A 542 -18.41 17.09 -18.51
CA GLN A 542 -18.74 16.26 -17.34
C GLN A 542 -19.97 16.79 -16.58
N LYS A 543 -20.17 18.11 -16.53
CA LYS A 543 -21.38 18.69 -15.92
C LYS A 543 -22.64 18.24 -16.68
N GLY A 544 -22.57 18.18 -18.01
CA GLY A 544 -23.66 17.63 -18.84
C GLY A 544 -23.92 16.15 -18.55
N GLU A 545 -22.87 15.34 -18.46
CA GLU A 545 -22.94 13.92 -18.09
C GLU A 545 -23.63 13.72 -16.73
N VAL A 546 -23.13 14.38 -15.68
CA VAL A 546 -23.65 14.25 -14.31
C VAL A 546 -25.06 14.80 -14.16
N ALA A 547 -25.37 15.93 -14.81
CA ALA A 547 -26.72 16.48 -14.82
C ALA A 547 -27.73 15.50 -15.45
N TRP A 548 -27.32 14.79 -16.51
CA TRP A 548 -28.17 13.78 -17.15
C TRP A 548 -28.43 12.57 -16.24
N LEU A 549 -27.41 12.10 -15.52
CA LEU A 549 -27.57 11.03 -14.52
C LEU A 549 -28.60 11.43 -13.45
N LYS A 550 -28.50 12.67 -12.93
CA LYS A 550 -29.44 13.22 -11.94
C LYS A 550 -30.86 13.31 -12.49
N LYS A 551 -31.03 13.83 -13.71
CA LYS A 551 -32.33 13.94 -14.38
C LYS A 551 -33.04 12.58 -14.48
N ASN A 552 -32.28 11.53 -14.82
CA ASN A 552 -32.81 10.18 -14.97
C ASN A 552 -32.85 9.39 -13.66
N LYS A 553 -32.47 10.02 -12.53
CA LYS A 553 -32.42 9.40 -11.21
C LYS A 553 -31.52 8.16 -11.15
N TYR A 554 -30.44 8.17 -11.93
CA TYR A 554 -29.42 7.13 -11.85
C TYR A 554 -28.54 7.42 -10.64
N GLU A 555 -28.46 6.47 -9.71
CA GLU A 555 -27.55 6.58 -8.58
C GLU A 555 -26.10 6.44 -9.07
N PHE A 556 -25.24 7.36 -8.62
CA PHE A 556 -23.82 7.32 -8.91
C PHE A 556 -23.01 7.77 -7.69
N GLU A 557 -21.82 7.20 -7.59
CA GLU A 557 -20.83 7.54 -6.60
C GLU A 557 -19.98 8.73 -7.09
N ARG A 558 -19.73 9.68 -6.18
CA ARG A 558 -18.84 10.81 -6.43
C ARG A 558 -17.50 10.46 -5.82
N ARG A 559 -16.44 10.44 -6.63
CA ARG A 559 -15.09 10.18 -6.16
C ARG A 559 -14.16 11.32 -6.53
N ASP A 560 -13.19 11.58 -5.68
CA ASP A 560 -12.07 12.44 -6.02
C ASP A 560 -11.15 11.73 -7.01
N VAL A 561 -10.65 12.40 -8.04
CA VAL A 561 -9.69 11.78 -8.98
C VAL A 561 -8.44 11.25 -8.27
N ARG A 562 -8.06 11.79 -7.10
CA ARG A 562 -6.98 11.27 -6.26
C ARG A 562 -7.23 9.84 -5.80
N GLU A 563 -8.47 9.49 -5.47
CA GLU A 563 -8.83 8.13 -5.08
C GLU A 563 -8.52 7.15 -6.20
N LEU A 564 -8.68 7.54 -7.46
CA LEU A 564 -8.31 6.69 -8.59
C LEU A 564 -6.80 6.41 -8.61
N PHE A 565 -5.95 7.41 -8.34
CA PHE A 565 -4.51 7.18 -8.23
C PHE A 565 -4.19 6.21 -7.08
N GLU A 566 -4.86 6.34 -5.94
CA GLU A 566 -4.71 5.41 -4.81
C GLU A 566 -5.14 3.98 -5.16
N GLU A 567 -6.29 3.83 -5.83
CA GLU A 567 -6.82 2.53 -6.25
C GLU A 567 -5.93 1.86 -7.30
N LEU A 568 -5.45 2.62 -8.28
CA LEU A 568 -4.63 2.11 -9.38
C LEU A 568 -3.26 1.62 -8.90
N ASP A 569 -2.63 2.28 -7.92
CA ASP A 569 -1.36 1.82 -7.38
C ASP A 569 -1.47 0.56 -6.51
N GLY A 570 -2.65 0.31 -5.94
CA GLY A 570 -2.99 -0.96 -5.28
C GLY A 570 -3.31 -2.12 -6.24
N PHE A 571 -3.44 -1.85 -7.55
CA PHE A 571 -3.58 -2.87 -8.61
C PHE A 571 -2.28 -3.11 -9.37
N LEU A 572 -1.41 -2.10 -9.47
CA LEU A 572 -0.09 -2.20 -10.11
C LEU A 572 1.02 -2.69 -9.16
N GLY A 573 0.67 -3.04 -7.92
CA GLY A 573 1.53 -3.71 -6.95
C GLY A 573 0.89 -5.04 -6.59
#